data_AF-A0A348UPK8-F1
#
_entry.id   AF-A0A348UPK8-F1
#
_cell.length_a   1.000
_cell.length_b   1.000
_cell.length_c   1.000
_cell.angle_alpha   90.00
_cell.angle_beta   90.00
_cell.angle_gamma   90.00
#
_symmetry.space_group_name_H-M   'P 1'
#
loop_
_entity.id
_entity.type
_entity.pdbx_description
1 polymer ?
#
loop_
_entity_poly.entity_id
_entity_poly.type
_entity_poly.pdbx_seq_one_letter_code
_entity_poly.pdbx_strand_id
1 'polypeptide(L)' 'LEYMGLAADQPITDIRLDRIFIGSCTNSRIEDLRAAASVVRGRKVARSVRQALVVPGSGLVKAQAEREGL' A
#
# COMPACT_ATOMS: atom_id res chain seq x y z
N LEU A 1 -19.29 -2.71 -13.81
CA LEU A 1 -18.71 -1.73 -12.86
C LEU A 1 -19.51 -1.61 -11.56
N GLU A 2 -20.78 -2.04 -11.54
CA GLU A 2 -21.69 -1.91 -10.39
C GLU A 2 -21.11 -2.46 -9.07
N TYR A 3 -20.47 -3.64 -9.08
CA TYR A 3 -19.87 -4.21 -7.86
C TYR A 3 -18.67 -3.39 -7.32
N MET A 4 -17.95 -2.69 -8.20
CA MET A 4 -16.82 -1.82 -7.83
C MET A 4 -17.30 -0.43 -7.41
N GLY A 5 -18.58 -0.09 -7.66
CA GLY A 5 -19.12 1.24 -7.43
C GLY A 5 -18.51 2.33 -8.33
N LEU A 6 -18.01 1.96 -9.52
CA LEU A 6 -17.40 2.89 -10.47
C LEU A 6 -18.36 3.23 -11.62
N ALA A 7 -18.30 4.47 -12.10
CA ALA A 7 -19.00 4.86 -13.32
C ALA A 7 -18.13 4.54 -14.56
N ALA A 8 -18.77 4.27 -15.70
CA ALA A 8 -18.05 4.17 -16.96
C ALA A 8 -17.35 5.50 -17.29
N ASP A 9 -16.17 5.42 -17.89
CA ASP A 9 -15.34 6.57 -18.26
C ASP A 9 -14.92 7.50 -17.10
N GLN A 10 -15.12 7.07 -15.85
CA GLN A 10 -14.64 7.80 -14.68
C GLN A 10 -13.10 7.85 -14.67
N PRO A 11 -12.49 9.03 -14.58
CA PRO A 11 -11.04 9.14 -14.42
C PRO A 11 -10.59 8.43 -13.13
N ILE A 12 -9.51 7.65 -13.23
CA ILE A 12 -8.95 6.93 -12.07
C ILE A 12 -8.56 7.90 -10.94
N THR A 13 -8.11 9.11 -11.30
CA THR A 13 -7.75 10.17 -10.36
C THR A 13 -8.92 10.69 -9.53
N ASP A 14 -10.16 10.47 -9.99
CA ASP A 14 -11.36 10.94 -9.31
C ASP A 14 -11.90 9.88 -8.33
N ILE A 15 -11.31 8.69 -8.32
CA ILE A 15 -11.66 7.63 -7.39
C ILE A 15 -11.13 7.98 -6.01
N ARG A 16 -12.05 8.20 -5.06
CA ARG A 16 -11.70 8.45 -3.66
C ARG A 16 -11.23 7.16 -2.99
N LEU A 17 -9.94 7.11 -2.65
CA LEU A 17 -9.34 5.99 -1.94
C LEU A 17 -9.60 6.07 -0.44
N ASP A 18 -10.07 4.97 0.16
CA ASP A 18 -10.28 4.82 1.61
C ASP A 18 -9.46 3.70 2.24
N ARG A 19 -8.99 2.72 1.44
CA ARG A 19 -8.16 1.60 1.88
C ARG A 19 -6.94 1.48 0.98
N ILE A 20 -5.78 1.37 1.60
CA ILE A 20 -4.50 1.18 0.91
C ILE A 20 -3.87 -0.12 1.39
N PHE A 21 -3.41 -0.94 0.46
CA PHE A 21 -2.74 -2.21 0.74
C PHE A 21 -1.44 -2.26 -0.06
N ILE A 22 -0.32 -2.38 0.63
CA ILE A 22 1.02 -2.50 0.05
C ILE A 22 1.53 -3.89 0.39
N GLY A 23 1.33 -4.80 -0.55
CA GLY A 23 1.86 -6.16 -0.47
C GLY A 23 0.95 -7.19 -1.14
N SER A 24 1.44 -8.41 -1.37
CA SER A 24 0.69 -9.57 -1.89
C SER A 24 1.61 -10.80 -1.91
N CYS A 25 1.06 -11.97 -2.26
CA CYS A 25 1.86 -13.19 -2.49
C CYS A 25 2.77 -13.13 -3.74
N THR A 26 2.57 -12.14 -4.63
CA THR A 26 3.37 -11.92 -5.84
C THR A 26 4.36 -10.77 -5.72
N ASN A 27 4.26 -9.94 -4.67
CA ASN A 27 5.20 -8.86 -4.34
C ASN A 27 5.62 -8.96 -2.86
N SER A 28 5.99 -7.84 -2.21
CA SER A 28 6.41 -7.79 -0.80
C SER A 28 7.74 -8.44 -0.46
N ARG A 29 8.69 -8.43 -1.39
CA ARG A 29 10.09 -8.69 -1.06
C ARG A 29 10.68 -7.50 -0.33
N ILE A 30 11.88 -7.65 0.25
CA ILE A 30 12.48 -6.56 1.01
C ILE A 30 12.73 -5.32 0.13
N GLU A 31 13.11 -5.53 -1.13
CA GLU A 31 13.29 -4.46 -2.11
C GLU A 31 11.99 -3.68 -2.39
N ASP A 32 10.84 -4.34 -2.40
CA ASP A 32 9.53 -3.70 -2.60
C ASP A 32 9.18 -2.82 -1.40
N LEU A 33 9.42 -3.30 -0.18
CA LEU A 33 9.16 -2.54 1.05
C LEU A 33 10.09 -1.33 1.17
N ARG A 34 11.36 -1.46 0.79
CA ARG A 34 12.30 -0.33 0.73
C ARG A 34 11.86 0.71 -0.30
N ALA A 35 11.41 0.27 -1.47
CA ALA A 35 10.90 1.17 -2.50
C ALA A 35 9.66 1.93 -1.99
N ALA A 36 8.69 1.23 -1.40
CA ALA A 36 7.52 1.85 -0.80
C ALA A 36 7.91 2.86 0.30
N ALA A 37 8.80 2.48 1.22
CA ALA A 37 9.30 3.34 2.29
C ALA A 37 9.97 4.62 1.75
N SER A 38 10.71 4.54 0.65
CA SER A 38 11.34 5.70 0.01
C SER A 38 10.32 6.70 -0.53
N VAL A 39 9.21 6.23 -1.10
CA VAL A 39 8.14 7.06 -1.66
C VAL A 39 7.35 7.77 -0.56
N VAL A 40 7.09 7.08 0.56
CA VAL A 40 6.26 7.62 1.66
C VAL A 40 7.06 8.35 2.73
N ARG A 41 8.40 8.34 2.67
CA ARG A 41 9.26 8.99 3.66
C ARG A 41 8.91 10.47 3.83
N GLY A 42 8.69 10.87 5.09
CA GLY A 42 8.31 12.24 5.44
C GLY A 42 6.86 12.61 5.10
N ARG A 43 6.08 11.69 4.52
CA ARG A 43 4.66 11.88 4.24
C ARG A 43 3.82 11.25 5.34
N LYS A 44 2.54 11.64 5.40
CA LYS A 44 1.55 11.07 6.32
C LYS A 44 0.42 10.47 5.51
N VAL A 45 -0.16 9.40 6.05
CA VAL A 45 -1.39 8.82 5.52
C VAL A 45 -2.48 9.90 5.55
N ALA A 46 -3.20 10.04 4.43
CA ALA A 46 -4.28 11.02 4.32
C ALA A 46 -5.40 10.71 5.31
N ARG A 47 -6.00 11.74 5.92
CA ARG A 47 -7.08 11.59 6.91
C ARG A 47 -8.33 10.87 6.36
N SER A 48 -8.52 10.87 5.04
CA SER A 48 -9.61 10.17 4.37
C SER A 48 -9.41 8.65 4.28
N VAL A 49 -8.18 8.16 4.46
CA VAL A 49 -7.86 6.75 4.42
C VAL A 49 -8.22 6.14 5.77
N ARG A 50 -9.18 5.22 5.76
CA ARG A 50 -9.62 4.47 6.94
C ARG A 50 -8.62 3.41 7.36
N GLN A 51 -7.90 2.84 6.40
CA GLN A 51 -6.94 1.78 6.65
C GLN A 51 -5.80 1.81 5.64
N ALA A 52 -4.57 1.76 6.13
CA ALA A 52 -3.38 1.53 5.32
C ALA A 52 -2.64 0.33 5.90
N LEU A 53 -2.36 -0.68 5.08
CA LEU A 53 -1.70 -1.91 5.49
C LEU A 53 -0.45 -2.15 4.64
N VAL A 54 0.62 -2.56 5.31
CA VAL A 54 1.83 -3.09 4.66
C VAL A 54 1.92 -4.56 5.02
N VAL A 55 2.00 -5.43 4.02
CA VAL A 55 1.96 -6.88 4.20
C VAL A 55 3.21 -7.51 3.61
N PRO A 56 4.20 -7.88 4.44
CA PRO A 56 5.40 -8.56 4.00
C PRO A 56 5.11 -9.94 3.39
N GLY A 57 5.91 -10.36 2.40
CA GLY A 57 5.68 -11.62 1.68
C GLY A 57 5.96 -12.87 2.53
N SER A 58 6.70 -12.69 3.63
CA SER A 58 6.96 -13.74 4.64
C SER A 58 7.31 -13.14 6.00
N GLY A 59 7.29 -13.97 7.04
CA GLY A 59 7.77 -13.57 8.37
C GLY A 59 9.24 -13.18 8.40
N LEU A 60 10.08 -13.75 7.52
CA LEU A 60 11.50 -13.37 7.40
C LEU A 60 11.66 -11.97 6.84
N VAL A 61 10.89 -11.62 5.79
CA VAL A 61 10.89 -10.27 5.23
C VAL A 61 10.34 -9.27 6.24
N LYS A 62 9.28 -9.62 6.99
CA LYS A 62 8.77 -8.78 8.08
C LYS A 62 9.86 -8.45 9.09
N ALA A 63 10.52 -9.48 9.63
CA ALA A 63 11.56 -9.31 10.64
C ALA A 63 12.75 -8.51 10.08
N GLN A 64 13.07 -8.65 8.79
CA GLN A 64 14.10 -7.86 8.15
C GLN A 64 13.70 -6.39 8.00
N ALA A 65 12.47 -6.10 7.55
CA ALA A 65 11.97 -4.75 7.42
C ALA A 65 11.95 -4.01 8.77
N GLU A 66 11.51 -4.69 9.84
CA GLU A 66 11.53 -4.16 11.21
C GLU A 66 12.97 -3.85 11.69
N ARG A 67 13.95 -4.73 11.39
CA ARG A 67 15.37 -4.47 11.69
C ARG A 67 15.95 -3.29 10.93
N GLU A 68 15.46 -3.04 9.71
CA GLU A 68 15.87 -1.90 8.88
C GLU A 68 15.15 -0.60 9.24
N GLY A 69 14.15 -0.65 10.13
CA GLY A 69 13.36 0.51 10.54
C GLY A 69 12.42 1.02 9.44
N LEU A 70 11.96 0.12 8.57
CA LEU A 70 11.00 0.42 7.50
C LEU A 70 9.57 0.53 8.02
#